data_AF-A0A1M6NDY8-F1
#
_entry.id   AF-A0A1M6NDY8-F1
#
_cell.length_a   1.000
_cell.length_b   1.000
_cell.length_c   1.000
_cell.angle_alpha   90.00
_cell.angle_beta   90.00
_cell.angle_gamma   90.00
#
_symmetry.space_group_name_H-M   'P 1'
#
loop_
_entity.id
_entity.type
_entity.pdbx_description
1 polymer ?
#
loop_
_entity_poly.entity_id
_entity_poly.type
_entity_poly.pdbx_seq_one_letter_code
_entity_poly.pdbx_strand_id
1 'polypeptide(L)'
;MTGHPADHDDAVAQVNSACLRLFDTWCESRSVIPLGYLLHCWPLPDNQPASLRRLADGLRELSRAHPGALDGRIWPIFCELALCIDEILPNPSLRMPNMLH
;
A
#
# COMPACT_ATOMS: atom_id res chain seq x y z
N MET A 1 18.10 4.94 18.11
CA MET A 1 16.77 5.55 18.32
C MET A 1 15.81 4.41 18.58
N THR A 2 15.32 4.29 19.81
CA THR A 2 14.40 3.24 20.24
C THR A 2 13.01 3.60 19.70
N GLY A 3 12.62 3.02 18.56
CA GLY A 3 11.23 3.11 18.10
C GLY A 3 10.33 2.53 19.18
N HIS A 4 9.42 3.35 19.72
CA HIS A 4 8.44 2.88 20.69
C HIS A 4 7.47 1.93 19.97
N PRO A 5 7.06 0.81 20.59
CA PRO A 5 6.09 -0.11 19.98
C PRO A 5 4.76 0.57 19.60
N ALA A 6 4.39 1.67 20.26
CA ALA A 6 3.22 2.49 19.92
C ALA A 6 3.35 3.14 18.53
N ASP A 7 4.54 3.63 18.17
CA ASP A 7 4.80 4.29 16.89
C ASP A 7 4.67 3.31 15.71
N HIS A 8 5.12 2.06 15.93
CA HIS A 8 4.96 0.99 14.95
C HIS A 8 3.49 0.55 14.78
N ASP A 9 2.73 0.44 15.88
CA ASP A 9 1.32 0.07 15.81
C ASP A 9 0.48 1.15 15.11
N ASP A 10 0.78 2.42 15.41
CA ASP A 10 0.18 3.58 14.74
C ASP A 10 0.51 3.61 13.24
N ALA A 11 1.74 3.31 12.84
CA ALA A 11 2.13 3.23 11.44
C ALA A 11 1.43 2.08 10.70
N VAL A 12 1.30 0.90 11.33
CA VAL A 12 0.55 -0.23 10.75
C VAL A 12 -0.96 0.08 10.64
N ALA A 13 -1.52 0.81 11.60
CA ALA A 13 -2.89 1.30 11.53
C ALA A 13 -3.09 2.26 10.34
N GLN A 14 -2.12 3.13 10.05
CA GLN A 14 -2.14 3.99 8.86
C GLN A 14 -2.09 3.19 7.56
N VAL A 15 -1.23 2.16 7.48
CA VAL A 15 -1.20 1.22 6.35
C VAL A 15 -2.58 0.58 6.13
N ASN A 16 -3.20 0.05 7.18
CA ASN A 16 -4.53 -0.56 7.08
C ASN A 16 -5.61 0.44 6.65
N SER A 17 -5.56 1.66 7.18
CA SER A 17 -6.47 2.75 6.80
C SER A 17 -6.34 3.09 5.31
N ALA A 18 -5.12 3.21 4.80
CA ALA A 18 -4.87 3.48 3.38
C ALA A 18 -5.31 2.31 2.49
N CYS A 19 -5.03 1.05 2.88
CA CYS A 19 -5.54 -0.13 2.17
C CYS A 19 -7.07 -0.19 2.10
N LEU A 20 -7.76 0.14 3.19
CA LEU A 20 -9.23 0.19 3.21
C LEU A 20 -9.77 1.27 2.27
N ARG A 21 -9.15 2.46 2.25
CA ARG A 21 -9.54 3.55 1.32
C ARG A 21 -9.30 3.18 -0.14
N LEU A 22 -8.20 2.47 -0.44
CA LEU A 22 -7.95 1.92 -1.78
C LEU A 22 -9.03 0.91 -2.16
N PHE A 23 -9.36 -0.01 -1.25
CA PHE A 23 -10.42 -0.99 -1.44
C PHE A 23 -11.75 -0.32 -1.77
N ASP A 24 -12.19 0.65 -0.97
CA ASP A 24 -13.45 1.37 -1.18
C ASP A 24 -13.46 2.09 -2.54
N THR A 25 -12.37 2.80 -2.88
CA THR A 25 -12.28 3.55 -4.14
C THR A 25 -12.30 2.63 -5.36
N TRP A 26 -11.64 1.47 -5.30
CA TRP A 26 -11.69 0.47 -6.37
C TRP A 26 -13.06 -0.23 -6.44
N CYS A 27 -13.73 -0.46 -5.31
CA CYS A 27 -15.09 -0.98 -5.26
C CYS A 27 -16.08 -0.02 -5.93
N GLU A 28 -16.01 1.27 -5.62
CA GLU A 28 -16.83 2.32 -6.27
C GLU A 28 -16.63 2.33 -7.79
N SER A 29 -15.37 2.21 -8.23
CA SER A 29 -14.99 2.24 -9.64
C SER A 29 -15.19 0.89 -10.35
N ARG A 30 -15.62 -0.16 -9.63
CA ARG A 30 -15.75 -1.55 -10.11
C ARG A 30 -14.45 -2.09 -10.71
N SER A 31 -13.30 -1.67 -10.18
CA SER A 31 -11.97 -2.05 -10.65
C SER A 31 -11.56 -3.40 -10.06
N VAL A 32 -11.97 -4.50 -10.69
CA VAL A 32 -11.75 -5.86 -10.18
C VAL A 32 -10.28 -6.29 -10.14
N ILE A 33 -9.46 -5.79 -11.07
CA ILE A 33 -8.04 -6.14 -11.14
C ILE A 33 -7.28 -5.65 -9.90
N PRO A 34 -7.26 -4.34 -9.58
CA PRO A 34 -6.54 -3.88 -8.39
C PRO A 34 -7.13 -4.41 -7.08
N LEU A 35 -8.44 -4.67 -7.02
CA LEU A 35 -9.06 -5.37 -5.88
C LEU A 35 -8.47 -6.77 -5.71
N GLY A 36 -8.28 -7.53 -6.79
CA GLY A 36 -7.65 -8.85 -6.74
C GLY A 36 -6.22 -8.80 -6.21
N TYR A 37 -5.42 -7.82 -6.66
CA TYR A 37 -4.06 -7.60 -6.16
C TYR A 37 -4.05 -7.23 -4.67
N LEU A 38 -4.92 -6.32 -4.26
CA LEU A 38 -5.02 -5.90 -2.86
C LEU A 38 -5.44 -7.07 -1.97
N LEU A 39 -6.51 -7.78 -2.33
CA LEU A 39 -7.05 -8.89 -1.54
C LEU A 39 -6.10 -10.10 -1.45
N HIS A 40 -5.10 -10.21 -2.33
CA HIS A 40 -4.08 -11.23 -2.24
C HIS A 40 -3.04 -10.94 -1.14
N CYS A 41 -2.81 -9.66 -0.84
CA CYS A 41 -1.77 -9.22 0.10
C CYS A 41 -2.33 -8.53 1.35
N TRP A 42 -3.61 -8.19 1.37
CA TRP A 42 -4.34 -7.54 2.44
C TRP A 42 -5.72 -8.21 2.62
N PRO A 43 -6.24 -8.40 3.86
CA PRO A 43 -5.74 -7.89 5.13
C PRO A 43 -4.44 -8.55 5.62
N LEU A 44 -3.64 -7.78 6.35
CA LEU A 44 -2.38 -8.26 6.92
C LEU A 44 -2.69 -9.27 8.05
N PRO A 45 -2.21 -10.53 7.97
CA PRO A 45 -2.50 -11.54 8.98
C PRO A 45 -1.80 -11.26 10.32
N ASP A 46 -0.72 -10.49 10.27
CA ASP A 46 0.11 -10.10 11.40
C ASP A 46 0.83 -8.78 11.06
N ASN A 47 1.23 -8.03 12.10
CA ASN A 47 1.96 -6.77 11.95
C ASN A 47 3.45 -6.99 11.63
N GLN A 48 3.82 -8.16 11.06
CA GLN A 48 5.21 -8.48 10.80
C GLN A 48 5.71 -7.80 9.52
N PRO A 49 7.01 -7.45 9.45
CA PRO A 49 7.62 -6.86 8.25
C PRO A 49 7.45 -7.70 6.99
N ALA A 50 7.31 -9.03 7.11
CA ALA A 50 7.10 -9.92 5.98
C ALA A 50 5.73 -9.68 5.30
N SER A 51 4.68 -9.43 6.08
CA SER A 51 3.34 -9.14 5.59
C SER A 51 3.30 -7.79 4.88
N LEU A 52 3.95 -6.77 5.45
CA LEU A 52 4.13 -5.45 4.83
C LEU A 52 4.93 -5.50 3.53
N ARG A 53 5.99 -6.32 3.46
CA ARG A 53 6.76 -6.53 2.23
C ARG A 53 5.91 -7.16 1.12
N ARG A 54 5.08 -8.16 1.44
CA ARG A 54 4.17 -8.77 0.46
C ARG A 54 3.18 -7.74 -0.09
N LEU A 55 2.64 -6.88 0.77
CA LEU A 55 1.77 -5.78 0.36
C LEU A 55 2.48 -4.82 -0.60
N ALA A 56 3.69 -4.37 -0.24
CA ALA A 56 4.49 -3.51 -1.12
C ALA A 56 4.81 -4.19 -2.46
N ASP A 57 5.20 -5.46 -2.46
CA ASP A 57 5.51 -6.19 -3.68
C ASP A 57 4.27 -6.34 -4.58
N GLY A 58 3.10 -6.67 -4.01
CA GLY A 58 1.84 -6.77 -4.75
C GLY A 58 1.41 -5.44 -5.35
N LEU A 59 1.55 -4.34 -4.60
CA LEU A 59 1.25 -2.99 -5.06
C LEU A 59 2.23 -2.49 -6.12
N ARG A 60 3.51 -2.86 -6.02
CA ARG A 60 4.52 -2.59 -7.03
C ARG A 60 4.24 -3.36 -8.32
N GLU A 61 3.79 -4.60 -8.21
CA GLU A 61 3.41 -5.39 -9.37
C GLU A 61 2.17 -4.80 -10.04
N LEU A 62 1.17 -4.40 -9.25
CA LEU A 62 -0.02 -3.69 -9.75
C LEU A 62 0.36 -2.41 -10.51
N SER A 63 1.27 -1.59 -9.98
CA SER A 63 1.70 -0.34 -10.64
C SER A 63 2.41 -0.58 -11.97
N ARG A 64 3.11 -1.71 -12.11
CA ARG A 64 3.79 -2.11 -13.34
C ARG A 64 2.84 -2.72 -14.37
N ALA A 65 1.96 -3.63 -13.94
CA ALA A 65 1.06 -4.35 -14.81
C ALA A 65 -0.15 -3.50 -15.25
N HIS A 66 -0.62 -2.61 -14.36
CA HIS A 66 -1.85 -1.83 -14.54
C HIS A 66 -1.67 -0.39 -14.04
N PRO A 67 -0.83 0.44 -14.68
CA PRO A 67 -0.57 1.81 -14.23
C PRO A 67 -1.85 2.65 -14.10
N GLY A 68 -2.80 2.48 -15.03
CA GLY A 68 -4.09 3.18 -14.98
C GLY A 68 -5.00 2.83 -13.79
N ALA A 69 -4.68 1.76 -13.05
CA ALA A 69 -5.40 1.41 -11.83
C ALA A 69 -5.04 2.31 -10.64
N LEU A 70 -3.95 3.10 -10.75
CA LEU A 70 -3.44 4.01 -9.72
C LEU A 70 -3.70 5.48 -10.04
N ASP A 71 -4.43 5.80 -11.11
CA ASP A 71 -4.67 7.18 -11.54
C ASP A 71 -5.73 7.91 -10.70
N GLY A 72 -5.77 9.23 -10.86
CA GLY A 72 -6.82 10.09 -10.32
C GLY A 72 -6.87 10.07 -8.79
N ARG A 73 -8.02 9.72 -8.22
CA ARG A 73 -8.26 9.73 -6.76
C ARG A 73 -7.48 8.66 -6.01
N ILE A 74 -6.91 7.68 -6.72
CA ILE A 74 -6.20 6.54 -6.14
C ILE A 74 -4.73 6.86 -5.88
N TRP A 75 -4.12 7.65 -6.76
CA TRP A 75 -2.72 8.08 -6.66
C TRP A 75 -2.33 8.65 -5.29
N PRO A 76 -3.06 9.63 -4.70
CA PRO A 76 -2.69 10.16 -3.40
C PRO A 76 -2.73 9.12 -2.28
N ILE A 77 -3.69 8.19 -2.33
CA ILE A 77 -3.84 7.11 -1.34
C ILE A 77 -2.69 6.10 -1.49
N PHE A 78 -2.29 5.81 -2.72
CA PHE A 78 -1.15 4.94 -3.01
C PHE A 78 0.18 5.55 -2.52
N CYS A 79 0.39 6.86 -2.73
CA CYS A 79 1.57 7.56 -2.24
C CYS A 79 1.64 7.57 -0.71
N GLU A 80 0.52 7.84 -0.03
CA GLU A 80 0.41 7.76 1.44
C GLU A 80 0.79 6.36 1.93
N LEU A 81 0.21 5.31 1.32
CA LEU A 81 0.51 3.93 1.66
C LEU A 81 1.99 3.58 1.46
N ALA A 82 2.61 4.06 0.37
CA ALA A 82 4.02 3.84 0.11
C ALA A 82 4.91 4.48 1.18
N LEU A 83 4.59 5.71 1.59
CA LEU A 83 5.30 6.41 2.67
C LEU A 83 5.18 5.66 4.00
N CYS A 84 3.98 5.23 4.39
CA CYS A 84 3.79 4.47 5.63
C CYS A 84 4.56 3.14 5.60
N ILE A 85 4.59 2.45 4.46
CA ILE A 85 5.35 1.19 4.34
C ILE A 85 6.86 1.45 4.43
N ASP A 86 7.36 2.51 3.80
CA ASP A 86 8.79 2.86 3.85
C ASP A 86 9.23 3.36 5.23
N GLU A 87 8.34 3.95 6.04
CA GLU A 87 8.62 4.27 7.44
C GLU A 87 8.81 3.01 8.30
N ILE A 88 8.04 1.95 8.03
CA ILE A 88 8.10 0.70 8.81
C ILE A 88 9.22 -0.22 8.30
N LEU A 89 9.47 -0.25 6.99
CA LEU A 89 10.44 -1.15 6.38
C LEU A 89 11.79 -0.45 6.16
N PRO A 90 12.90 -0.95 6.75
CA PRO A 90 14.22 -0.35 6.59
C PRO A 90 14.81 -0.46 5.16
N ASN A 91 14.09 -1.06 4.21
CA ASN A 91 14.45 -1.09 2.79
C ASN A 91 13.22 -0.70 1.95
N PRO A 92 13.30 0.35 1.11
CA PRO A 92 12.17 0.81 0.34
C PRO A 92 11.81 -0.22 -0.73
N SER A 93 10.64 -0.83 -0.57
CA SER A 93 10.15 -1.86 -1.48
C SER A 93 9.38 -1.23 -2.65
N LEU A 94 8.78 -0.05 -2.42
CA LEU A 94 8.04 0.74 -3.39
C LEU A 94 8.91 1.87 -3.92
N ARG A 95 9.71 1.61 -4.95
CA ARG A 95 10.27 2.70 -5.77
C ARG A 95 9.10 3.39 -6.47
N MET A 96 8.68 4.55 -5.98
CA MET A 96 7.67 5.39 -6.65
C MET A 96 8.14 5.64 -8.10
N PRO A 97 7.34 5.27 -9.12
CA PRO A 97 7.68 5.60 -10.49
C PRO A 97 7.71 7.13 -10.61
N ASN A 98 8.75 7.63 -11.27
CA ASN A 98 9.03 9.05 -11.42
C ASN A 98 7.77 9.79 -11.92
N MET A 99 7.34 10.83 -11.20
CA MET A 99 6.18 11.63 -11.57
C MET A 99 6.46 12.35 -12.91
N LEU A 100 5.95 11.80 -14.00
CA LEU A 100 5.79 12.49 -15.26
C LEU A 100 4.34 12.28 -15.70
N HIS A 101 3.43 13.05 -15.13
CA HIS A 101 2.16 13.35 -15.77
C HIS A 101 1.79 14.82 -15.52
#